data_AF-A0A2R6FRH3-F1
#
_entry.id   AF-A0A2R6FRH3-F1
#
_cell.length_a   1.000
_cell.length_b   1.000
_cell.length_c   1.000
_cell.angle_alpha   90.00
_cell.angle_beta   90.00
_cell.angle_gamma   90.00
#
_symmetry.space_group_name_H-M   'P 1'
#
loop_
_entity.id
_entity.type
_entity.pdbx_description
1 polymer ?
#
loop_
_entity_poly.entity_id
_entity_poly.type
_entity_poly.pdbx_seq_one_letter_code
_entity_poly.pdbx_strand_id
1 'polypeptide(L)'
;PATGTDDDRAREAITDVKRMLREIEPEVSTVVEHVPHDDFPTAVLDCSDAIRAANGTVIANLSGGARDVFLPFAVAVLAHAPSIDTALAFSDIDGQVRERQLPVLTADVPDSTRDTLVRIADADDGVSIPELTGRTERAKSTITRHVNQLADRGVVTTWQEGKTKHVRPSFAGRLLLRAQQDPA
;
A
#
# COMPACT_ATOMS: atom_id res chain seq x y z
N PRO A 1 24.27 10.63 -28.56
CA PRO A 1 24.66 9.44 -27.76
C PRO A 1 25.90 9.75 -26.93
N ALA A 2 25.73 9.92 -25.62
CA ALA A 2 26.83 10.10 -24.67
C ALA A 2 27.05 8.76 -23.96
N THR A 3 28.16 8.10 -24.26
CA THR A 3 28.52 6.77 -23.75
C THR A 3 29.32 6.85 -22.43
N GLY A 4 28.93 7.73 -21.50
CA GLY A 4 29.64 7.85 -20.22
C GLY A 4 29.00 8.78 -19.18
N THR A 5 27.69 8.67 -18.92
CA THR A 5 27.00 9.69 -18.09
C THR A 5 26.08 9.18 -16.98
N ASP A 6 25.59 7.94 -16.98
CA ASP A 6 24.63 7.51 -15.94
C ASP A 6 25.31 7.02 -14.65
N ASP A 7 26.36 6.20 -14.75
CA ASP A 7 27.02 5.65 -13.55
C ASP A 7 27.72 6.72 -12.71
N ASP A 8 28.33 7.72 -13.35
CA ASP A 8 29.03 8.78 -12.63
C ASP A 8 28.03 9.71 -11.91
N ARG A 9 26.89 10.02 -12.54
CA ARG A 9 25.80 10.78 -11.92
C ARG A 9 25.15 10.02 -10.77
N ALA A 10 24.91 8.72 -10.94
CA ALA A 10 24.38 7.87 -9.88
C ALA A 10 25.36 7.83 -8.69
N ARG A 11 26.66 7.67 -8.94
CA ARG A 11 27.70 7.68 -7.90
C ARG A 11 27.78 9.01 -7.16
N GLU A 12 27.68 10.14 -7.87
CA GLU A 12 27.65 11.47 -7.26
C GLU A 12 26.43 11.63 -6.35
N ALA A 13 25.23 11.31 -6.84
CA ALA A 13 24.00 11.37 -6.06
C ALA A 13 24.04 10.49 -4.80
N ILE A 14 24.55 9.26 -4.92
CA ILE A 14 24.75 8.35 -3.77
C ILE A 14 25.71 8.97 -2.75
N THR A 15 26.80 9.60 -3.22
CA THR A 15 27.80 10.24 -2.36
C THR A 15 27.20 11.40 -1.59
N ASP A 16 26.40 12.24 -2.26
CA ASP A 16 25.71 13.37 -1.63
C ASP A 16 24.68 12.94 -0.59
N VAL A 17 23.86 11.91 -0.89
CA VAL A 17 22.92 11.35 0.08
C VAL A 17 23.66 10.79 1.29
N LYS A 18 24.73 10.01 1.09
CA LYS A 18 25.54 9.46 2.20
C LYS A 18 26.18 10.56 3.04
N ARG A 19 26.64 11.64 2.42
CA ARG A 19 27.21 12.80 3.12
C ARG A 19 26.16 13.50 3.97
N MET A 20 25.01 13.82 3.38
CA MET A 20 23.89 14.46 4.09
C MET A 20 23.40 13.62 5.27
N LEU A 21 23.23 12.31 5.09
CA LEU A 21 22.80 11.42 6.18
C LEU A 21 23.80 11.41 7.34
N ARG A 22 25.11 11.36 7.06
CA ARG A 22 26.14 11.42 8.12
C ARG A 22 26.16 12.74 8.88
N GLU A 23 25.81 13.85 8.22
CA GLU A 23 25.72 15.17 8.87
C GLU A 23 24.51 15.26 9.81
N ILE A 24 23.43 14.55 9.50
CA ILE A 24 22.18 14.55 10.29
C ILE A 24 22.20 13.51 11.41
N GLU A 25 22.56 12.26 11.07
CA GLU A 25 22.61 11.12 11.99
C GLU A 25 23.79 10.20 11.61
N PRO A 26 24.95 10.32 12.28
CA PRO A 26 26.16 9.57 11.96
C PRO A 26 26.02 8.05 12.04
N GLU A 27 25.07 7.53 12.82
CA GLU A 27 24.88 6.09 13.01
C GLU A 27 24.04 5.43 11.91
N VAL A 28 23.47 6.20 10.98
CA VAL A 28 22.73 5.64 9.83
C VAL A 28 23.67 4.90 8.88
N SER A 29 23.42 3.61 8.68
CA SER A 29 24.05 2.82 7.63
C SER A 29 23.32 2.97 6.29
N THR A 30 24.05 2.99 5.18
CA THR A 30 23.47 3.02 3.83
C THR A 30 23.94 1.81 3.02
N VAL A 31 22.97 1.05 2.50
CA VAL A 31 23.19 -0.01 1.52
C VAL A 31 22.72 0.50 0.16
N VAL A 32 23.45 0.15 -0.91
CA VAL A 32 23.09 0.51 -2.28
C VAL A 32 22.82 -0.78 -3.03
N GLU A 33 21.58 -0.95 -3.48
CA GLU A 33 21.16 -2.05 -4.35
C GLU A 33 21.13 -1.57 -5.79
N HIS A 34 21.55 -2.43 -6.71
CA HIS A 34 21.51 -2.14 -8.15
C HIS A 34 20.29 -2.81 -8.76
N VAL A 35 19.37 -2.01 -9.29
CA VAL A 35 18.15 -2.50 -9.94
C VAL A 35 18.32 -2.40 -11.46
N PRO A 36 18.07 -3.47 -12.23
CA PRO A 36 18.12 -3.42 -13.69
C PRO A 36 17.05 -2.46 -14.23
N HIS A 37 17.34 -1.75 -15.31
CA HIS A 37 16.42 -0.79 -15.94
C HIS A 37 15.86 -1.29 -17.28
N ASP A 38 16.43 -2.37 -17.82
CA ASP A 38 16.08 -2.98 -19.10
C ASP A 38 15.28 -4.29 -18.94
N ASP A 39 15.18 -4.82 -17.72
CA ASP A 39 14.37 -5.99 -17.37
C ASP A 39 13.41 -5.66 -16.22
N PHE A 40 12.19 -5.29 -16.60
CA PHE A 40 11.16 -4.86 -15.66
C PHE A 40 10.75 -5.95 -14.64
N PRO A 41 10.41 -7.20 -15.03
CA PRO A 41 10.14 -8.25 -14.06
C PRO A 41 11.26 -8.49 -13.05
N THR A 42 12.51 -8.55 -13.51
CA THR A 42 13.66 -8.74 -12.62
C THR A 42 13.80 -7.54 -11.67
N ALA A 43 13.64 -6.31 -12.16
CA ALA A 43 13.66 -5.11 -11.34
C ALA A 43 12.60 -5.10 -10.23
N VAL A 44 11.38 -5.60 -10.52
CA VAL A 44 10.31 -5.74 -9.51
C VAL A 44 10.71 -6.75 -8.44
N LEU A 45 11.29 -7.90 -8.85
CA LEU A 45 11.71 -8.95 -7.92
C LEU A 45 12.87 -8.49 -7.03
N ASP A 46 13.86 -7.80 -7.57
CA ASP A 46 14.98 -7.23 -6.81
C ASP A 46 14.47 -6.21 -5.77
N CYS A 47 13.57 -5.32 -6.17
CA CYS A 47 12.91 -4.38 -5.24
C CYS A 47 12.10 -5.13 -4.15
N SER A 48 11.43 -6.22 -4.52
CA SER A 48 10.68 -7.06 -3.59
C SER A 48 11.60 -7.71 -2.56
N ASP A 49 12.74 -8.24 -2.98
CA ASP A 49 13.70 -8.88 -2.09
C ASP A 49 14.32 -7.88 -1.12
N ALA A 50 14.60 -6.65 -1.58
CA ALA A 50 15.05 -5.56 -0.71
C ALA A 50 14.01 -5.20 0.36
N ILE A 51 12.72 -5.12 0.00
CA ILE A 51 11.64 -4.86 0.97
C ILE A 51 11.52 -6.01 1.98
N ARG A 52 11.60 -7.26 1.52
CA ARG A 52 11.49 -8.45 2.39
C ARG A 52 12.67 -8.64 3.33
N ALA A 53 13.85 -8.14 2.96
CA ALA A 53 15.05 -8.17 3.79
C ALA A 53 15.01 -7.09 4.91
N ALA A 54 14.18 -6.05 4.75
CA ALA A 54 14.02 -5.01 5.75
C ALA A 54 13.34 -5.55 7.02
N ASN A 55 13.75 -5.03 8.18
CA ASN A 55 13.20 -5.39 9.48
C ASN A 55 12.89 -4.13 10.29
N GLY A 56 11.98 -4.23 11.25
CA GLY A 56 11.54 -3.08 12.05
C GLY A 56 10.56 -2.21 11.29
N THR A 57 10.64 -0.89 11.47
CA THR A 57 9.77 0.07 10.76
C THR A 57 10.28 0.29 9.33
N VAL A 58 9.45 -0.04 8.35
CA VAL A 58 9.79 0.05 6.93
C VAL A 58 9.12 1.28 6.31
N ILE A 59 9.94 2.19 5.79
CA ILE A 59 9.49 3.41 5.11
C ILE A 59 9.85 3.32 3.61
N ALA A 60 8.84 3.40 2.75
CA ALA A 60 9.03 3.50 1.30
C ALA A 60 8.95 4.96 0.84
N ASN A 61 10.02 5.47 0.24
CA ASN A 61 10.03 6.82 -0.32
C ASN A 61 9.83 6.79 -1.85
N LEU A 62 8.65 7.20 -2.30
CA LEU A 62 8.21 7.24 -3.69
C LEU A 62 8.43 8.62 -4.36
N SER A 63 9.32 9.45 -3.80
CA SER A 63 9.46 10.86 -4.20
C SER A 63 10.41 11.09 -5.38
N GLY A 64 11.18 10.10 -5.82
CA GLY A 64 12.20 10.32 -6.83
C GLY A 64 12.74 9.06 -7.48
N GLY A 65 13.76 9.24 -8.31
CA GLY A 65 14.36 8.20 -9.14
C GLY A 65 13.95 8.31 -10.61
N ALA A 66 14.74 7.70 -11.49
CA ALA A 66 14.37 7.54 -12.90
C ALA A 66 13.11 6.68 -12.99
N ARG A 67 12.24 6.95 -13.98
CA ARG A 67 10.96 6.23 -14.14
C ARG A 67 11.15 4.73 -14.30
N ASP A 68 12.23 4.32 -14.95
CA ASP A 68 12.56 2.91 -15.20
C ASP A 68 12.93 2.14 -13.93
N VAL A 69 13.32 2.85 -12.85
CA VAL A 69 13.55 2.28 -11.52
C VAL A 69 12.35 2.52 -10.60
N PHE A 70 11.74 3.70 -10.69
CA PHE A 70 10.58 4.09 -9.88
C PHE A 70 9.38 3.17 -10.12
N LEU A 71 9.07 2.86 -11.38
CA LEU A 71 7.90 2.04 -11.70
C LEU A 71 8.00 0.61 -11.11
N PRO A 72 9.09 -0.15 -11.30
CA PRO A 72 9.22 -1.46 -10.66
C PRO A 72 9.23 -1.37 -9.13
N PHE A 73 9.87 -0.34 -8.56
CA PHE A 73 9.85 -0.10 -7.12
C PHE A 73 8.42 0.15 -6.59
N ALA A 74 7.64 1.01 -7.26
CA ALA A 74 6.25 1.29 -6.88
C ALA A 74 5.37 0.03 -6.95
N VAL A 75 5.57 -0.82 -7.95
CA VAL A 75 4.88 -2.12 -8.05
C VAL A 75 5.26 -3.03 -6.88
N ALA A 76 6.54 -3.17 -6.55
CA ALA A 76 6.99 -3.96 -5.41
C ALA A 76 6.43 -3.41 -4.09
N VAL A 77 6.44 -2.10 -3.89
CA VAL A 77 5.86 -1.43 -2.71
C VAL A 77 4.36 -1.73 -2.58
N LEU A 78 3.59 -1.68 -3.67
CA LEU A 78 2.16 -2.01 -3.63
C LEU A 78 1.91 -3.51 -3.39
N ALA A 79 2.73 -4.39 -3.94
CA ALA A 79 2.64 -5.83 -3.72
C ALA A 79 2.92 -6.20 -2.24
N HIS A 80 3.82 -5.45 -1.60
CA HIS A 80 4.21 -5.61 -0.20
C HIS A 80 3.58 -4.57 0.73
N ALA A 81 2.48 -3.92 0.33
CA ALA A 81 1.85 -2.85 1.12
C ALA A 81 1.61 -3.22 2.61
N PRO A 82 1.23 -4.45 2.99
CA PRO A 82 1.10 -4.84 4.40
C PRO A 82 2.39 -4.81 5.22
N SER A 83 3.55 -4.85 4.57
CA SER A 83 4.89 -4.84 5.18
C SER A 83 5.51 -3.43 5.22
N ILE A 84 4.81 -2.41 4.71
CA ILE A 84 5.27 -1.02 4.65
C ILE A 84 4.49 -0.20 5.69
N ASP A 85 5.18 0.32 6.70
CA ASP A 85 4.56 1.15 7.75
C ASP A 85 4.21 2.55 7.25
N THR A 86 5.04 3.10 6.36
CA THR A 86 4.86 4.47 5.85
C THR A 86 5.30 4.56 4.41
N ALA A 87 4.44 5.11 3.55
CA ALA A 87 4.82 5.50 2.20
C ALA A 87 4.84 7.01 2.08
N LEU A 88 5.96 7.59 1.63
CA LEU A 88 6.12 9.02 1.43
C LEU A 88 6.16 9.34 -0.05
N ALA A 89 5.48 10.40 -0.47
CA ALA A 89 5.57 10.92 -1.82
C ALA A 89 5.64 12.45 -1.83
N PHE A 90 6.60 12.98 -2.57
CA PHE A 90 6.70 14.40 -2.91
C PHE A 90 5.63 14.76 -3.94
N SER A 91 5.05 15.94 -3.79
CA SER A 91 4.13 16.51 -4.78
C SER A 91 4.84 17.59 -5.58
N ASP A 92 5.00 17.37 -6.87
CA ASP A 92 5.55 18.38 -7.80
C ASP A 92 4.63 19.61 -7.94
N ILE A 93 3.38 19.53 -7.49
CA ILE A 93 2.40 20.62 -7.59
C ILE A 93 2.65 21.69 -6.52
N ASP A 94 2.93 21.27 -5.29
CA ASP A 94 3.04 22.17 -4.13
C ASP A 94 4.33 22.00 -3.33
N GLY A 95 5.24 21.15 -3.80
CA GLY A 95 6.54 20.92 -3.21
C GLY A 95 6.51 20.23 -1.83
N GLN A 96 5.40 19.62 -1.44
CA GLN A 96 5.27 18.99 -0.12
C GLN A 96 5.46 17.48 -0.17
N VAL A 97 6.24 16.95 0.77
CA VAL A 97 6.29 15.52 1.08
C VAL A 97 5.11 15.18 1.98
N ARG A 98 4.39 14.11 1.63
CA ARG A 98 3.24 13.65 2.40
C ARG A 98 3.24 12.14 2.51
N GLU A 99 2.71 11.66 3.62
CA GLU A 99 2.33 10.27 3.75
C GLU A 99 1.22 9.90 2.75
N ARG A 100 1.28 8.67 2.25
CA ARG A 100 0.33 8.06 1.34
C ARG A 100 -0.18 6.78 1.94
N GLN A 101 -1.51 6.66 2.00
CA GLN A 101 -2.13 5.39 2.35
C GLN A 101 -2.01 4.43 1.16
N LEU A 102 -1.28 3.34 1.36
CA LEU A 102 -1.17 2.27 0.38
C LEU A 102 -2.41 1.36 0.46
N PRO A 103 -3.09 1.07 -0.66
CA PRO A 103 -4.13 0.06 -0.66
C PRO A 103 -3.50 -1.34 -0.67
N VAL A 104 -4.01 -2.25 0.16
CA VAL A 104 -3.64 -3.67 0.12
C VAL A 104 -4.34 -4.33 -1.07
N LEU A 105 -3.72 -4.25 -2.25
CA LEU A 105 -4.29 -4.76 -3.51
C LEU A 105 -4.27 -6.29 -3.62
N THR A 106 -3.42 -6.93 -2.82
CA THR A 106 -3.28 -8.39 -2.75
C THR A 106 -4.29 -9.05 -1.82
N ALA A 107 -5.23 -8.28 -1.26
CA ALA A 107 -6.26 -8.81 -0.38
C ALA A 107 -7.20 -9.75 -1.14
N ASP A 108 -7.20 -11.02 -0.73
CA ASP A 108 -8.16 -12.01 -1.22
C ASP A 108 -9.47 -11.95 -0.40
N VAL A 109 -10.58 -11.70 -1.08
CA VAL A 109 -11.93 -11.62 -0.50
C VAL A 109 -12.70 -12.86 -0.88
N PRO A 110 -12.99 -13.77 0.07
CA PRO A 110 -13.76 -14.98 -0.22
C PRO A 110 -15.14 -14.64 -0.78
N ASP A 111 -15.60 -15.38 -1.80
CA ASP A 111 -16.90 -15.18 -2.43
C ASP A 111 -18.06 -15.17 -1.42
N SER A 112 -17.97 -16.01 -0.38
CA SER A 112 -18.97 -16.04 0.71
C SER A 112 -19.14 -14.70 1.44
N THR A 113 -18.10 -13.88 1.49
CA THR A 113 -18.05 -12.57 2.15
C THR A 113 -18.31 -11.40 1.19
N ARG A 114 -18.24 -11.63 -0.13
CA ARG A 114 -18.38 -10.60 -1.17
C ARG A 114 -19.67 -9.80 -1.04
N ASP A 115 -20.81 -10.48 -0.93
CA ASP A 115 -22.11 -9.81 -0.76
C ASP A 115 -22.10 -8.90 0.48
N THR A 116 -21.50 -9.35 1.58
CA THR A 116 -21.37 -8.53 2.79
C THR A 116 -20.50 -7.30 2.55
N LEU A 117 -19.41 -7.42 1.79
CA LEU A 117 -18.56 -6.28 1.42
C LEU A 117 -19.30 -5.26 0.55
N VAL A 118 -20.09 -5.71 -0.43
CA VAL A 118 -20.93 -4.84 -1.28
C VAL A 118 -21.93 -4.06 -0.42
N ARG A 119 -22.66 -4.75 0.47
CA ARG A 119 -23.64 -4.12 1.37
C ARG A 119 -23.03 -3.11 2.34
N ILE A 120 -21.78 -3.34 2.76
CA ILE A 120 -21.01 -2.38 3.56
C ILE A 120 -20.65 -1.15 2.73
N ALA A 121 -20.28 -1.33 1.47
CA ALA A 121 -19.88 -0.23 0.58
C ALA A 121 -21.07 0.65 0.14
N ASP A 122 -22.27 0.09 0.04
CA ASP A 122 -23.51 0.84 -0.21
C ASP A 122 -23.86 1.83 0.93
N ALA A 123 -23.23 1.69 2.10
CA ALA A 123 -23.38 2.60 3.23
C ALA A 123 -22.13 3.51 3.31
N ASP A 124 -22.14 4.62 2.58
CA ASP A 124 -20.98 5.51 2.39
C ASP A 124 -20.26 5.91 3.70
N ASP A 125 -21.03 6.23 4.76
CA ASP A 125 -20.54 6.65 6.09
C ASP A 125 -20.32 5.48 7.07
N GLY A 126 -20.52 4.26 6.60
CA GLY A 126 -20.49 3.03 7.37
C GLY A 126 -21.82 2.67 8.01
N VAL A 127 -21.86 1.46 8.56
CA VAL A 127 -23.09 0.78 8.97
C VAL A 127 -22.83 -0.08 10.20
N SER A 128 -23.81 -0.16 11.09
CA SER A 128 -23.71 -1.02 12.26
C SER A 128 -23.94 -2.50 11.93
N ILE A 129 -23.38 -3.42 12.71
CA ILE A 129 -23.64 -4.86 12.54
C ILE A 129 -25.14 -5.20 12.62
N PRO A 130 -25.94 -4.63 13.54
CA PRO A 130 -27.40 -4.85 13.57
C PRO A 130 -28.11 -4.36 12.30
N GLU A 131 -27.75 -3.18 11.78
CA GLU A 131 -28.35 -2.68 10.53
C GLU A 131 -27.98 -3.55 9.34
N LEU A 132 -26.71 -3.97 9.21
CA LEU A 132 -26.29 -4.95 8.20
C LEU A 132 -27.08 -6.24 8.33
N THR A 133 -27.26 -6.74 9.55
CA THR A 133 -28.07 -7.94 9.80
C THR A 133 -29.49 -7.73 9.31
N GLY A 134 -30.11 -6.59 9.58
CA GLY A 134 -31.47 -6.28 9.09
C GLY A 134 -31.57 -6.11 7.57
N ARG A 135 -30.47 -5.73 6.90
CA ARG A 135 -30.39 -5.59 5.43
C ARG A 135 -30.07 -6.89 4.70
N THR A 136 -29.75 -7.96 5.44
CA THR A 136 -29.35 -9.25 4.87
C THR A 136 -30.26 -10.35 5.41
N GLU A 137 -30.50 -11.40 4.63
CA GLU A 137 -31.23 -12.58 5.12
C GLU A 137 -30.34 -13.51 5.98
N ARG A 138 -29.19 -13.02 6.44
CA ARG A 138 -28.17 -13.80 7.14
C ARG A 138 -28.25 -13.58 8.64
N ALA A 139 -28.01 -14.64 9.41
CA ALA A 139 -27.93 -14.54 10.86
C ALA A 139 -26.82 -13.56 11.30
N LYS A 140 -27.05 -12.87 12.43
CA LYS A 140 -26.09 -11.92 13.03
C LYS A 140 -24.70 -12.50 13.22
N SER A 141 -24.60 -13.77 13.62
CA SER A 141 -23.32 -14.48 13.80
C SER A 141 -22.55 -14.59 12.48
N THR A 142 -23.25 -14.86 11.37
CA THR A 142 -22.66 -14.93 10.03
C THR A 142 -22.13 -13.58 9.58
N ILE A 143 -22.91 -12.50 9.73
CA ILE A 143 -22.47 -11.14 9.38
C ILE A 143 -21.27 -10.72 10.21
N THR A 144 -21.29 -10.99 11.52
CA THR A 144 -20.16 -10.70 12.40
C THR A 144 -18.90 -11.46 11.95
N ARG A 145 -19.02 -12.74 11.61
CA ARG A 145 -17.91 -13.55 11.08
C ARG A 145 -17.36 -12.96 9.78
N HIS A 146 -18.23 -12.57 8.85
CA HIS A 146 -17.80 -12.00 7.57
C HIS A 146 -17.10 -10.66 7.76
N VAL A 147 -17.63 -9.79 8.61
CA VAL A 147 -17.00 -8.50 8.91
C VAL A 147 -15.62 -8.69 9.51
N ASN A 148 -15.44 -9.63 10.44
CA ASN A 148 -14.13 -9.92 11.00
C ASN A 148 -13.17 -10.45 9.92
N GLN A 149 -13.59 -11.40 9.09
CA GLN A 149 -12.76 -11.90 7.98
C GLN A 149 -12.36 -10.78 7.00
N LEU A 150 -13.29 -9.89 6.65
CA LEU A 150 -13.01 -8.75 5.78
C LEU A 150 -12.05 -7.75 6.45
N ALA A 151 -12.16 -7.56 7.76
CA ALA A 151 -11.29 -6.66 8.52
C ALA A 151 -9.86 -7.22 8.61
N ASP A 152 -9.72 -8.53 8.86
CA ASP A 152 -8.45 -9.24 8.89
C ASP A 152 -7.73 -9.19 7.53
N ARG A 153 -8.48 -9.04 6.44
CA ARG A 153 -7.96 -8.84 5.08
C ARG A 153 -7.71 -7.37 4.72
N GLY A 154 -7.99 -6.43 5.61
CA GLY A 154 -7.77 -5.00 5.39
C GLY A 154 -8.72 -4.33 4.40
N VAL A 155 -9.78 -5.01 3.96
CA VAL A 155 -10.76 -4.46 2.99
C VAL A 155 -11.90 -3.69 3.65
N VAL A 156 -12.06 -3.82 4.97
CA VAL A 156 -12.95 -2.98 5.78
C VAL A 156 -12.23 -2.49 7.03
N THR A 157 -12.74 -1.40 7.60
CA THR A 157 -12.33 -0.91 8.92
C THR A 157 -13.52 -1.00 9.86
N THR A 158 -13.27 -1.40 11.12
CA THR A 158 -14.32 -1.53 12.14
C THR A 158 -14.00 -0.64 13.33
N TRP A 159 -15.03 -0.06 13.94
CA TRP A 159 -14.90 0.71 15.17
C TRP A 159 -16.10 0.45 16.10
N GLN A 160 -16.02 0.96 17.32
CA GLN A 160 -17.10 0.87 18.31
C GLN A 160 -17.66 2.27 18.57
N GLU A 161 -18.98 2.37 18.57
CA GLU A 161 -19.71 3.53 19.10
C GLU A 161 -20.62 3.04 20.23
N GLY A 162 -20.26 3.40 21.46
CA GLY A 162 -20.90 2.86 22.65
C GLY A 162 -20.74 1.33 22.74
N LYS A 163 -21.84 0.59 22.61
CA LYS A 163 -21.86 -0.89 22.64
C LYS A 163 -22.07 -1.50 21.24
N THR A 164 -22.09 -0.68 20.20
CA THR A 164 -22.41 -1.09 18.84
C THR A 164 -21.14 -1.09 17.99
N LYS A 165 -20.88 -2.22 17.32
CA LYS A 165 -19.81 -2.33 16.33
C LYS A 165 -20.30 -1.76 15.00
N HIS A 166 -19.50 -0.87 14.42
CA HIS A 166 -19.69 -0.28 13.10
C HIS A 166 -18.59 -0.75 12.15
N VAL A 167 -18.89 -0.71 10.86
CA VAL A 167 -17.99 -1.11 9.79
C VAL A 167 -18.18 -0.22 8.57
N ARG A 168 -17.09 0.07 7.87
CA ARG A 168 -17.07 0.81 6.60
C ARG A 168 -16.01 0.22 5.66
N PRO A 169 -16.15 0.36 4.33
CA PRO A 169 -15.12 -0.14 3.43
C PRO A 169 -13.83 0.67 3.60
N SER A 170 -12.68 -0.02 3.61
CA SER A 170 -11.37 0.64 3.58
C SER A 170 -11.10 1.21 2.18
N PHE A 171 -10.02 1.99 2.02
CA PHE A 171 -9.60 2.43 0.68
C PHE A 171 -9.36 1.23 -0.26
N ALA A 172 -8.68 0.18 0.24
CA ALA A 172 -8.46 -1.06 -0.51
C ALA A 172 -9.79 -1.76 -0.88
N GLY A 173 -10.74 -1.86 0.06
CA GLY A 173 -12.05 -2.46 -0.21
C GLY A 173 -12.86 -1.70 -1.27
N ARG A 174 -12.85 -0.37 -1.22
CA ARG A 174 -13.50 0.48 -2.24
C ARG A 174 -12.85 0.28 -3.61
N LEU A 175 -11.52 0.22 -3.66
CA LEU A 175 -10.78 0.05 -4.91
C LEU A 175 -11.01 -1.34 -5.52
N LEU A 176 -11.00 -2.39 -4.70
CA LEU A 176 -11.29 -3.77 -5.11
C LEU A 176 -12.68 -3.88 -5.75
N LEU A 177 -13.70 -3.33 -5.10
CA LEU A 177 -15.07 -3.35 -5.62
C LEU A 177 -15.16 -2.63 -6.99
N ARG A 178 -14.47 -1.50 -7.16
CA ARG A 178 -14.45 -0.78 -8.45
C ARG A 178 -13.72 -1.54 -9.55
N ALA A 179 -12.60 -2.19 -9.23
CA ALA A 179 -11.82 -2.96 -10.20
C ALA A 179 -12.57 -4.20 -10.73
N GLN A 180 -13.59 -4.65 -10.00
CA GLN A 180 -14.39 -5.83 -10.31
C GLN A 180 -15.78 -5.51 -10.87
N GLN A 181 -16.12 -4.22 -11.01
CA GLN A 181 -17.30 -3.82 -11.76
C GLN A 181 -16.97 -3.98 -13.25
N ASP A 182 -17.78 -4.77 -13.97
CA ASP A 182 -17.65 -4.87 -15.42
C ASP A 182 -17.77 -3.45 -16.03
N PRO A 183 -16.95 -3.12 -17.05
CA PRO A 183 -17.10 -1.87 -17.76
C PRO A 183 -18.52 -1.79 -18.35
N ALA A 184 -19.22 -0.70 -18.03
CA ALA A 184 -20.55 -0.41 -18.54
C ALA A 184 -20.60 -0.31 -20.07
#